data_AF-A0A8H6XL85-F1
#
_entry.id   AF-A0A8H6XL85-F1
#
_cell.length_a   1.000
_cell.length_b   1.000
_cell.length_c   1.000
_cell.angle_alpha   90.00
_cell.angle_beta   90.00
_cell.angle_gamma   90.00
#
_symmetry.space_group_name_H-M   'P 1'
#
loop_
_entity.id
_entity.type
_entity.pdbx_description
1 polymer ?
#
loop_
_entity_poly.entity_id
_entity_poly.type
_entity_poly.pdbx_seq_one_letter_code
_entity_poly.pdbx_strand_id
1 'polypeptide(L)'
;MFTRNLASLLSALVLLAFSAKAQLAGQTVKLQTVLGSGAGKCLAATNLANGAPVVIEDCGANATSLNSWTVSGGSGVRGQLSLTQYCLDVTDGVDADGTKLQIWLCGPRDTAQQFTPTSGSTIQWDGGSNNKCVDVTDGNLTNGNRVQVWDCDANNSNQKFNAIPVTFPAWFSVERDHTVGNCITAENAVNASVTIGTCTNDFAKQTFTDPTHTGQMVMYDNLCVTPLGNNLNDGTKLILAPCDANNAAQIWSHQTGIINSHSFAKACIDLTDGNMTPGNQLQVWTCTSLTSTTDNTNQDWVVSNHW
;
A
#
# COMPACT_ATOMS: atom_id res chain seq x y z
N MET A 1 -16.89 68.11 19.14
CA MET A 1 -16.60 67.00 20.08
C MET A 1 -17.10 65.72 19.43
N PHE A 2 -16.31 64.64 19.52
CA PHE A 2 -16.44 63.33 18.86
C PHE A 2 -15.96 63.19 17.40
N THR A 3 -14.73 62.69 17.34
CA THR A 3 -13.98 62.07 16.23
C THR A 3 -14.51 60.65 15.95
N ARG A 4 -14.47 60.20 14.68
CA ARG A 4 -14.29 58.78 14.34
C ARG A 4 -13.39 58.66 13.11
N ASN A 5 -12.16 58.22 13.35
CA ASN A 5 -11.16 57.82 12.37
C ASN A 5 -11.68 56.65 11.50
N LEU A 6 -11.60 56.78 10.18
CA LEU A 6 -11.61 55.62 9.29
C LEU A 6 -10.19 55.01 9.26
N ALA A 7 -10.00 53.95 10.03
CA ALA A 7 -8.81 53.11 9.93
C ALA A 7 -8.97 52.10 8.78
N SER A 8 -7.88 51.90 8.05
CA SER A 8 -7.75 51.04 6.87
C SER A 8 -8.04 49.57 7.17
N LEU A 9 -8.77 48.92 6.26
CA LEU A 9 -8.84 47.47 6.16
C LEU A 9 -7.59 46.98 5.40
N LEU A 10 -6.50 46.69 6.11
CA LEU A 10 -5.52 45.70 5.64
C LEU A 10 -6.06 44.32 6.03
N SER A 11 -6.50 43.56 5.04
CA SER A 11 -6.74 42.12 5.19
C SER A 11 -5.40 41.44 5.46
N ALA A 12 -5.16 41.08 6.74
CA ALA A 12 -4.05 40.22 7.10
C ALA A 12 -4.29 38.83 6.49
N LEU A 13 -3.54 38.50 5.44
CA LEU A 13 -3.41 37.13 4.96
C LEU A 13 -2.73 36.34 6.08
N VAL A 14 -3.51 35.63 6.90
CA VAL A 14 -2.98 34.68 7.88
C VAL A 14 -2.47 33.49 7.07
N LEU A 15 -1.20 33.53 6.67
CA LEU A 15 -0.45 32.33 6.30
C LEU A 15 -0.31 31.50 7.58
N LEU A 16 -1.21 30.55 7.77
CA LEU A 16 -1.00 29.46 8.73
C LEU A 16 0.23 28.68 8.26
N ALA A 17 1.38 28.99 8.84
CA ALA A 17 2.51 28.10 8.80
C ALA A 17 2.12 26.84 9.58
N PHE A 18 1.59 25.84 8.88
CA PHE A 18 1.47 24.50 9.43
C PHE A 18 2.87 24.07 9.86
N SER A 19 3.08 23.86 11.16
CA SER A 19 4.31 23.24 11.62
C SER A 19 4.37 21.85 10.98
N ALA A 20 5.44 21.55 10.23
CA ALA A 20 5.70 20.25 9.59
C ALA A 20 5.75 19.04 10.55
N LYS A 21 5.45 19.25 11.83
CA LYS A 21 5.49 18.26 12.92
C LYS A 21 4.20 17.44 13.05
N ALA A 22 3.12 17.79 12.34
CA ALA A 22 1.83 17.08 12.36
C ALA A 22 1.57 16.16 11.14
N GLN A 23 2.56 15.98 10.25
CA GLN A 23 2.34 15.62 8.86
C GLN A 23 2.46 14.12 8.53
N LEU A 24 2.24 13.17 9.45
CA LEU A 24 2.26 11.73 9.11
C LEU A 24 1.03 10.95 9.56
N ALA A 25 0.23 11.49 10.51
CA ALA A 25 -0.98 10.80 10.96
C ALA A 25 -1.95 10.59 9.77
N GLY A 26 -2.40 9.35 9.60
CA GLY A 26 -3.30 8.94 8.52
C GLY A 26 -2.65 8.88 7.13
N GLN A 27 -1.34 9.16 7.00
CA GLN A 27 -0.66 9.03 5.72
C GLN A 27 -0.11 7.62 5.52
N THR A 28 -0.08 7.21 4.26
CA THR A 28 0.61 6.00 3.81
C THR A 28 2.00 6.37 3.31
N VAL A 29 3.01 5.68 3.82
CA VAL A 29 4.43 5.98 3.56
C VAL A 29 5.22 4.73 3.22
N LYS A 30 6.29 4.90 2.45
CA LYS A 30 7.40 3.96 2.45
C LYS A 30 8.36 4.32 3.56
N LEU A 31 8.82 3.34 4.34
CA LEU A 31 9.82 3.53 5.38
C LEU A 31 11.20 3.13 4.83
N GLN A 32 11.92 4.10 4.30
CA GLN A 32 13.20 3.88 3.63
C GLN A 32 14.38 4.01 4.60
N THR A 33 15.27 3.02 4.66
CA THR A 33 16.50 3.03 5.45
C THR A 33 17.39 4.21 5.07
N VAL A 34 18.01 4.85 6.05
CA VAL A 34 19.02 5.91 5.84
C VAL A 34 20.44 5.33 5.66
N LEU A 35 20.62 4.03 5.84
CA LEU A 35 21.88 3.32 5.65
C LEU A 35 22.35 3.27 4.19
N GLY A 36 23.67 3.44 3.98
CA GLY A 36 24.36 3.22 2.71
C GLY A 36 24.31 4.39 1.72
N SER A 37 25.10 4.31 0.65
CA SER A 37 25.03 5.23 -0.50
C SER A 37 24.16 4.63 -1.59
N GLY A 38 22.98 5.23 -1.87
CA GLY A 38 22.07 4.73 -2.90
C GLY A 38 20.61 5.09 -2.64
N ALA A 39 19.67 4.45 -3.35
CA ALA A 39 18.23 4.70 -3.24
C ALA A 39 17.58 4.13 -1.95
N GLY A 40 18.36 3.70 -0.95
CA GLY A 40 17.89 3.07 0.28
C GLY A 40 17.13 1.75 0.08
N LYS A 41 16.84 1.04 1.17
CA LYS A 41 15.95 -0.13 1.20
C LYS A 41 14.66 0.23 1.93
N CYS A 42 13.54 -0.38 1.61
CA CYS A 42 12.27 -0.10 2.26
C CYS A 42 11.86 -1.24 3.19
N LEU A 43 11.28 -0.89 4.33
CA LEU A 43 10.64 -1.84 5.23
C LEU A 43 9.43 -2.47 4.52
N ALA A 44 9.36 -3.79 4.50
CA ALA A 44 8.30 -4.52 3.83
C ALA A 44 7.93 -5.82 4.55
N ALA A 45 6.70 -6.29 4.34
CA ALA A 45 6.29 -7.65 4.70
C ALA A 45 6.58 -8.62 3.55
N THR A 46 6.93 -9.87 3.85
CA THR A 46 7.19 -10.89 2.79
C THR A 46 5.91 -11.40 2.11
N ASN A 47 4.76 -11.31 2.78
CA ASN A 47 3.42 -11.58 2.28
C ASN A 47 2.39 -11.05 3.30
N LEU A 48 1.08 -11.11 2.99
CA LEU A 48 -0.01 -10.64 3.85
C LEU A 48 -0.67 -11.78 4.65
N ALA A 49 0.08 -12.36 5.58
CA ALA A 49 -0.41 -13.35 6.53
C ALA A 49 0.13 -13.10 7.94
N ASN A 50 -0.60 -13.56 8.96
CA ASN A 50 -0.12 -13.53 10.34
C ASN A 50 1.25 -14.23 10.47
N GLY A 51 2.19 -13.55 11.11
CA GLY A 51 3.54 -14.04 11.33
C GLY A 51 4.48 -13.88 10.13
N ALA A 52 4.02 -13.26 9.03
CA ALA A 52 4.89 -13.02 7.89
C ALA A 52 6.06 -12.11 8.31
N PRO A 53 7.31 -12.50 8.00
CA PRO A 53 8.49 -11.70 8.35
C PRO A 53 8.42 -10.29 7.77
N VAL A 54 8.84 -9.31 8.59
CA VAL A 54 9.17 -7.96 8.13
C VAL A 54 10.64 -7.89 7.81
N VAL A 55 10.94 -7.46 6.59
CA VAL A 55 12.26 -7.44 5.98
C VAL A 55 12.56 -6.06 5.41
N ILE A 56 13.78 -5.88 4.92
CA ILE A 56 14.11 -4.81 3.99
C ILE A 56 14.17 -5.33 2.56
N GLU A 57 13.76 -4.52 1.60
CA GLU A 57 13.83 -4.81 0.17
C GLU A 57 14.18 -3.55 -0.64
N ASP A 58 14.43 -3.70 -1.94
CA ASP A 58 14.53 -2.53 -2.81
C ASP A 58 13.23 -1.73 -2.77
N CYS A 59 13.31 -0.41 -2.54
CA CYS A 59 12.12 0.42 -2.43
C CYS A 59 11.24 0.40 -3.68
N GLY A 60 11.82 0.16 -4.87
CA GLY A 60 11.15 0.28 -6.16
C GLY A 60 10.66 1.71 -6.45
N ALA A 61 10.31 1.99 -7.71
CA ALA A 61 9.67 3.25 -8.06
C ALA A 61 8.25 3.33 -7.48
N ASN A 62 7.51 2.21 -7.55
CA ASN A 62 6.09 2.15 -7.20
C ASN A 62 5.89 1.52 -5.81
N ALA A 63 4.87 1.95 -5.09
CA ALA A 63 4.53 1.41 -3.78
C ALA A 63 3.74 0.11 -3.92
N THR A 64 4.05 -0.88 -3.07
CA THR A 64 3.35 -2.18 -3.00
C THR A 64 2.47 -2.17 -1.75
N SER A 65 1.51 -3.06 -1.65
CA SER A 65 0.80 -3.29 -0.38
C SER A 65 1.66 -3.90 0.72
N LEU A 66 2.81 -4.44 0.35
CA LEU A 66 3.78 -5.04 1.26
C LEU A 66 4.78 -4.02 1.83
N ASN A 67 4.96 -2.85 1.21
CA ASN A 67 5.91 -1.82 1.63
C ASN A 67 5.29 -0.43 1.83
N SER A 68 3.96 -0.34 1.77
CA SER A 68 3.19 0.86 2.07
C SER A 68 2.59 0.77 3.46
N TRP A 69 3.07 1.61 4.36
CA TRP A 69 2.67 1.61 5.76
C TRP A 69 1.80 2.82 6.06
N THR A 70 0.55 2.59 6.47
CA THR A 70 -0.32 3.63 7.00
C THR A 70 0.02 3.90 8.46
N VAL A 71 0.31 5.16 8.76
CA VAL A 71 0.70 5.64 10.09
C VAL A 71 -0.55 6.10 10.83
N SER A 72 -1.10 5.28 11.73
CA SER A 72 -2.38 5.58 12.40
C SER A 72 -2.28 6.65 13.50
N GLY A 73 -1.11 6.82 14.11
CA GLY A 73 -0.80 7.90 15.07
C GLY A 73 0.29 8.81 14.52
N GLY A 74 0.09 10.14 14.55
CA GLY A 74 1.11 11.09 14.08
C GLY A 74 2.44 10.99 14.84
N SER A 75 3.47 11.73 14.41
CA SER A 75 4.78 11.73 15.08
C SER A 75 4.64 12.04 16.58
N GLY A 76 5.10 11.13 17.44
CA GLY A 76 4.99 11.25 18.90
C GLY A 76 3.65 10.76 19.50
N VAL A 77 2.76 10.19 18.68
CA VAL A 77 1.49 9.58 19.10
C VAL A 77 1.59 8.07 18.90
N ARG A 78 1.38 7.31 19.98
CA ARG A 78 1.29 5.84 19.91
C ARG A 78 0.26 5.45 18.86
N GLY A 79 0.69 4.66 17.89
CA GLY A 79 -0.16 4.18 16.82
C GLY A 79 0.39 2.90 16.23
N GLN A 80 -0.42 2.26 15.41
CA GLN A 80 -0.01 1.16 14.55
C GLN A 80 0.59 1.69 13.25
N LEU A 81 1.66 1.03 12.79
CA LEU A 81 2.06 1.03 11.39
C LEU A 81 1.35 -0.15 10.73
N SER A 82 0.45 0.14 9.79
CA SER A 82 -0.43 -0.88 9.20
C SER A 82 -0.22 -1.03 7.70
N LEU A 83 -0.40 -2.23 7.18
CA LEU A 83 -0.53 -2.50 5.75
C LEU A 83 -1.76 -3.37 5.56
N THR A 84 -2.75 -2.83 4.86
CA THR A 84 -4.10 -3.42 4.77
C THR A 84 -4.72 -3.58 6.17
N GLN A 85 -5.00 -4.80 6.61
CA GLN A 85 -5.55 -5.16 7.93
C GLN A 85 -4.49 -5.64 8.93
N TYR A 86 -3.21 -5.67 8.54
CA TYR A 86 -2.11 -6.15 9.36
C TYR A 86 -1.27 -4.99 9.89
N CYS A 87 -0.67 -5.20 11.04
CA CYS A 87 0.12 -4.22 11.76
C CYS A 87 1.55 -4.73 11.93
N LEU A 88 2.53 -3.82 11.91
CA LEU A 88 3.88 -4.11 12.38
C LEU A 88 3.78 -4.64 13.80
N ASP A 89 4.51 -5.72 14.08
CA ASP A 89 4.34 -6.52 15.28
C ASP A 89 5.70 -7.03 15.78
N VAL A 90 5.96 -6.84 17.08
CA VAL A 90 7.07 -7.50 17.76
C VAL A 90 6.67 -8.93 18.04
N THR A 91 7.39 -9.91 17.45
CA THR A 91 7.03 -11.34 17.57
C THR A 91 6.84 -11.73 19.03
N ASP A 92 5.65 -12.27 19.34
CA ASP A 92 5.22 -12.69 20.68
C ASP A 92 5.29 -11.58 21.76
N GLY A 93 5.42 -10.31 21.36
CA GLY A 93 5.58 -9.18 22.26
C GLY A 93 6.85 -9.21 23.11
N VAL A 94 7.87 -9.97 22.69
CA VAL A 94 9.09 -10.18 23.49
C VAL A 94 9.95 -8.92 23.53
N ASP A 95 10.14 -8.37 24.73
CA ASP A 95 10.99 -7.21 24.98
C ASP A 95 12.46 -7.61 25.19
N ALA A 96 13.10 -8.02 24.10
CA ALA A 96 14.52 -8.35 24.07
C ALA A 96 15.16 -7.86 22.77
N ASP A 97 16.40 -7.38 22.87
CA ASP A 97 17.20 -7.03 21.71
C ASP A 97 17.33 -8.24 20.77
N GLY A 98 17.13 -7.99 19.49
CA GLY A 98 17.18 -9.02 18.46
C GLY A 98 15.84 -9.74 18.22
N THR A 99 14.80 -9.44 19.00
CA THR A 99 13.45 -9.96 18.73
C THR A 99 13.02 -9.50 17.34
N LYS A 100 12.66 -10.46 16.49
CA LYS A 100 12.35 -10.18 15.09
C LYS A 100 10.97 -9.57 14.93
N LEU A 101 10.84 -8.71 13.93
CA LEU A 101 9.55 -8.14 13.55
C LEU A 101 8.81 -9.07 12.59
N GLN A 102 7.49 -8.99 12.66
CA GLN A 102 6.54 -9.65 11.78
C GLN A 102 5.38 -8.70 11.51
N ILE A 103 4.43 -9.15 10.69
CA ILE A 103 3.10 -8.56 10.66
C ILE A 103 2.10 -9.50 11.33
N TRP A 104 1.09 -8.92 11.95
CA TRP A 104 -0.02 -9.67 12.54
C TRP A 104 -1.31 -8.87 12.39
N LEU A 105 -2.45 -9.56 12.40
CA LEU A 105 -3.76 -8.92 12.30
C LEU A 105 -3.84 -7.83 13.37
N CYS A 106 -4.24 -6.62 12.97
CA CYS A 106 -4.28 -5.49 13.88
C CYS A 106 -5.25 -5.75 15.04
N GLY A 107 -4.73 -5.78 16.26
CA GLY A 107 -5.50 -5.95 17.50
C GLY A 107 -5.76 -4.60 18.17
N PRO A 108 -6.95 -4.36 18.75
CA PRO A 108 -7.21 -3.13 19.50
C PRO A 108 -6.31 -3.09 20.75
N ARG A 109 -5.45 -2.06 20.84
CA ARG A 109 -4.53 -1.84 21.97
C ARG A 109 -3.53 -2.97 22.22
N ASP A 110 -3.20 -3.74 21.20
CA ASP A 110 -2.12 -4.72 21.30
C ASP A 110 -0.78 -3.98 21.48
N THR A 111 -0.11 -4.21 22.60
CA THR A 111 1.17 -3.58 22.93
C THR A 111 2.27 -3.98 21.96
N ALA A 112 2.26 -5.20 21.41
CA ALA A 112 3.23 -5.64 20.42
C ALA A 112 3.18 -4.84 19.11
N GLN A 113 2.08 -4.11 18.89
CA GLN A 113 1.78 -3.40 17.64
C GLN A 113 1.81 -1.87 17.76
N GLN A 114 2.27 -1.33 18.89
CA GLN A 114 2.34 0.12 19.10
C GLN A 114 3.71 0.65 18.68
N PHE A 115 3.76 1.35 17.55
CA PHE A 115 4.97 1.93 16.97
C PHE A 115 4.78 3.42 16.66
N THR A 116 5.69 4.24 17.16
CA THR A 116 5.70 5.68 16.90
C THR A 116 6.89 6.07 16.05
N PRO A 117 6.68 6.49 14.78
CA PRO A 117 7.68 7.24 14.04
C PRO A 117 8.02 8.54 14.79
N THR A 118 9.30 8.82 14.99
CA THR A 118 9.77 10.01 15.71
C THR A 118 10.38 11.03 14.75
N SER A 119 10.54 12.27 15.21
CA SER A 119 11.21 13.32 14.45
C SER A 119 12.71 13.05 14.18
N GLY A 120 13.31 12.06 14.85
CA GLY A 120 14.70 11.67 14.67
C GLY A 120 14.90 10.56 13.63
N SER A 121 13.91 10.35 12.75
CA SER A 121 13.83 9.25 11.79
C SER A 121 13.88 7.86 12.45
N THR A 122 13.59 7.73 13.74
CA THR A 122 13.47 6.41 14.39
C THR A 122 12.02 5.97 14.41
N ILE A 123 11.79 4.67 14.49
CA ILE A 123 10.46 4.09 14.76
C ILE A 123 10.57 3.40 16.11
N GLN A 124 10.01 4.01 17.14
CA GLN A 124 10.05 3.48 18.50
C GLN A 124 8.93 2.47 18.69
N TRP A 125 9.23 1.33 19.31
CA TRP A 125 8.23 0.42 19.84
C TRP A 125 7.82 0.87 21.25
N ASP A 126 6.53 1.14 21.42
CA ASP A 126 5.96 1.71 22.64
C ASP A 126 5.39 0.64 23.59
N GLY A 127 5.35 -0.63 23.15
CA GLY A 127 4.77 -1.74 23.92
C GLY A 127 5.65 -2.33 25.02
N GLY A 128 6.97 -2.21 24.88
CA GLY A 128 7.96 -2.70 25.85
C GLY A 128 8.35 -1.64 26.90
N SER A 129 9.55 -1.77 27.47
CA SER A 129 10.14 -0.86 28.46
C SER A 129 10.44 0.56 27.94
N ASN A 130 9.83 0.97 26.82
CA ASN A 130 9.95 2.27 26.14
C ASN A 130 11.37 2.64 25.67
N ASN A 131 12.22 1.68 25.31
CA ASN A 131 13.56 1.98 24.76
C ASN A 131 13.91 1.16 23.51
N LYS A 132 12.95 0.56 22.82
CA LYS A 132 13.23 -0.26 21.63
C LYS A 132 12.87 0.47 20.36
N CYS A 133 13.70 0.33 19.34
CA CYS A 133 13.54 0.92 18.02
C CYS A 133 13.58 -0.18 16.96
N VAL A 134 12.85 0.02 15.86
CA VAL A 134 13.00 -0.79 14.65
C VAL A 134 14.45 -0.67 14.17
N ASP A 135 15.09 -1.80 13.92
CA ASP A 135 16.53 -1.91 13.64
C ASP A 135 16.76 -2.88 12.46
N VAL A 136 17.48 -2.41 11.44
CA VAL A 136 17.99 -3.28 10.38
C VAL A 136 19.06 -4.18 10.98
N THR A 137 18.74 -5.46 11.15
CA THR A 137 19.65 -6.46 11.76
C THR A 137 21.05 -6.36 11.17
N ASP A 138 22.03 -6.10 12.03
CA ASP A 138 23.47 -5.97 11.73
C ASP A 138 23.81 -4.90 10.67
N GLY A 139 22.87 -4.01 10.34
CA GLY A 139 23.01 -3.04 9.25
C GLY A 139 23.11 -3.67 7.86
N ASN A 140 22.76 -4.96 7.74
CA ASN A 140 22.88 -5.70 6.49
C ASN A 140 21.78 -5.28 5.50
N LEU A 141 22.18 -4.68 4.37
CA LEU A 141 21.28 -4.18 3.32
C LEU A 141 20.91 -5.22 2.24
N THR A 142 21.15 -6.51 2.49
CA THR A 142 20.71 -7.57 1.58
C THR A 142 19.18 -7.67 1.60
N ASN A 143 18.53 -7.72 0.43
CA ASN A 143 17.08 -7.90 0.34
C ASN A 143 16.65 -9.17 1.09
N GLY A 144 15.53 -9.08 1.81
CA GLY A 144 15.03 -10.16 2.64
C GLY A 144 15.69 -10.25 4.02
N ASN A 145 16.66 -9.39 4.36
CA ASN A 145 17.18 -9.32 5.72
C ASN A 145 16.04 -8.95 6.69
N ARG A 146 15.79 -9.82 7.68
CA ARG A 146 14.67 -9.65 8.62
C ARG A 146 15.01 -8.56 9.64
N VAL A 147 14.06 -7.65 9.85
CA VAL A 147 14.21 -6.52 10.77
C VAL A 147 13.91 -6.98 12.20
N GLN A 148 14.48 -6.28 13.18
CA GLN A 148 14.34 -6.58 14.59
C GLN A 148 13.98 -5.34 15.40
N VAL A 149 13.70 -5.54 16.68
CA VAL A 149 13.78 -4.47 17.68
C VAL A 149 15.14 -4.52 18.37
N TRP A 150 15.67 -3.35 18.69
CA TRP A 150 16.91 -3.18 19.45
C TRP A 150 16.84 -1.93 20.31
N ASP A 151 17.65 -1.84 21.36
CA ASP A 151 17.80 -0.62 22.15
C ASP A 151 18.05 0.61 21.26
N CYS A 152 17.23 1.64 21.47
CA CYS A 152 17.30 2.87 20.70
C CYS A 152 18.65 3.57 20.93
N ASP A 153 19.37 3.84 19.84
CA ASP A 153 20.56 4.67 19.83
C ASP A 153 20.40 5.75 18.74
N ALA A 154 20.44 7.01 19.16
CA ALA A 154 20.29 8.15 18.27
C ALA A 154 21.37 8.21 17.17
N ASN A 155 22.54 7.61 17.40
CA ASN A 155 23.66 7.56 16.47
C ASN A 155 23.71 6.28 15.64
N ASN A 156 22.87 5.28 15.94
CA ASN A 156 22.82 4.05 15.17
C ASN A 156 21.99 4.27 13.90
N SER A 157 22.67 4.28 12.75
CA SER A 157 22.04 4.43 11.44
C SER A 157 21.13 3.27 11.06
N ASN A 158 21.29 2.08 11.67
CA ASN A 158 20.42 0.92 11.43
C ASN A 158 18.98 1.15 11.89
N GLN A 159 18.77 2.17 12.73
CA GLN A 159 17.48 2.52 13.33
C GLN A 159 16.86 3.76 12.69
N LYS A 160 17.39 4.18 11.53
CA LYS A 160 16.97 5.40 10.84
C LYS A 160 16.20 5.08 9.57
N PHE A 161 14.96 5.56 9.51
CA PHE A 161 14.02 5.41 8.42
C PHE A 161 13.41 6.77 8.03
N ASN A 162 13.53 7.14 6.77
CA ASN A 162 12.79 8.24 6.20
C ASN A 162 11.38 7.76 5.82
N ALA A 163 10.36 8.42 6.35
CA ALA A 163 9.00 8.24 5.89
C ALA A 163 8.82 9.03 4.59
N ILE A 164 8.70 8.32 3.48
CA ILE A 164 8.45 8.89 2.16
C ILE A 164 6.94 8.77 1.91
N PRO A 165 6.18 9.88 1.87
CA PRO A 165 4.77 9.84 1.52
C PRO A 165 4.57 9.11 0.19
N VAL A 166 3.70 8.11 0.20
CA VAL A 166 3.25 7.49 -1.04
C VAL A 166 2.22 8.43 -1.64
N THR A 167 2.57 9.08 -2.74
CA THR A 167 1.58 9.77 -3.57
C THR A 167 0.91 8.73 -4.46
N PHE A 168 -0.28 8.30 -4.08
CA PHE A 168 -1.11 7.52 -4.98
C PHE A 168 -1.60 8.45 -6.09
N PRO A 169 -1.51 8.04 -7.37
CA PRO A 169 -2.14 8.82 -8.41
C PRO A 169 -3.65 8.85 -8.11
N ALA A 170 -4.30 10.00 -8.35
CA ALA A 170 -5.73 10.15 -8.09
C ALA A 170 -6.58 9.14 -8.87
N TRP A 171 -6.02 8.57 -9.93
CA TRP A 171 -6.59 7.51 -10.75
C TRP A 171 -5.47 6.69 -11.40
N PHE A 172 -5.79 5.47 -11.83
CA PHE A 172 -4.92 4.66 -12.68
C PHE A 172 -5.73 3.87 -13.71
N SER A 173 -5.13 3.51 -14.83
CA SER A 173 -5.64 2.55 -15.82
C SER A 173 -4.87 1.23 -15.69
N VAL A 174 -5.50 0.14 -16.13
CA VAL A 174 -4.86 -1.18 -16.21
C VAL A 174 -4.93 -1.69 -17.63
N GLU A 175 -3.76 -1.84 -18.25
CA GLU A 175 -3.59 -2.20 -19.64
C GLU A 175 -3.00 -3.61 -19.75
N ARG A 176 -3.40 -4.36 -20.77
CA ARG A 176 -2.76 -5.64 -21.09
C ARG A 176 -1.43 -5.46 -21.82
N ASP A 177 -1.41 -4.53 -22.77
CA ASP A 177 -0.30 -4.29 -23.68
C ASP A 177 -0.49 -2.92 -24.33
N HIS A 178 0.48 -2.01 -24.11
CA HIS A 178 0.52 -0.68 -24.71
C HIS A 178 0.59 -0.71 -26.25
N THR A 179 0.95 -1.85 -26.86
CA THR A 179 1.02 -1.98 -28.33
C THR A 179 -0.33 -2.26 -28.98
N VAL A 180 -1.29 -2.82 -28.23
CA VAL A 180 -2.62 -3.20 -28.74
C VAL A 180 -3.74 -2.29 -28.22
N GLY A 181 -3.48 -1.55 -27.13
CA GLY A 181 -4.44 -0.59 -26.56
C GLY A 181 -5.66 -1.30 -25.98
N ASN A 182 -5.44 -2.32 -25.15
CA ASN A 182 -6.50 -3.03 -24.44
C ASN A 182 -6.49 -2.70 -22.94
N CYS A 183 -7.63 -2.23 -22.45
CA CYS A 183 -7.81 -1.76 -21.08
C CYS A 183 -8.84 -2.60 -20.34
N ILE A 184 -8.63 -2.82 -19.03
CA ILE A 184 -9.71 -3.32 -18.17
C ILE A 184 -10.84 -2.30 -18.17
N THR A 185 -12.07 -2.76 -18.41
CA THR A 185 -13.24 -1.92 -18.55
C THR A 185 -14.46 -2.57 -17.90
N ALA A 186 -15.39 -1.75 -17.40
CA ALA A 186 -16.69 -2.21 -16.91
C ALA A 186 -17.77 -1.16 -17.19
N GLU A 187 -19.04 -1.56 -17.09
CA GLU A 187 -20.19 -0.65 -17.14
C GLU A 187 -20.61 -0.24 -15.73
N ASN A 188 -21.26 0.92 -15.59
CA ASN A 188 -21.71 1.44 -14.29
C ASN A 188 -22.96 0.70 -13.78
N ALA A 189 -22.78 -0.54 -13.31
CA ALA A 189 -23.84 -1.31 -12.68
C ALA A 189 -23.26 -2.30 -11.66
N VAL A 190 -24.02 -2.55 -10.58
CA VAL A 190 -23.74 -3.67 -9.68
C VAL A 190 -23.88 -4.98 -10.45
N ASN A 191 -22.93 -5.88 -10.26
CA ASN A 191 -22.73 -7.13 -11.01
C ASN A 191 -22.36 -6.95 -12.49
N ALA A 192 -21.98 -5.74 -12.92
CA ALA A 192 -21.41 -5.58 -14.25
C ALA A 192 -20.15 -6.44 -14.41
N SER A 193 -20.01 -7.11 -15.54
CA SER A 193 -18.81 -7.86 -15.86
C SER A 193 -17.61 -6.94 -16.00
N VAL A 194 -16.51 -7.28 -15.34
CA VAL A 194 -15.21 -6.65 -15.58
C VAL A 194 -14.58 -7.37 -16.77
N THR A 195 -14.36 -6.64 -17.85
CA THR A 195 -13.96 -7.19 -19.15
C THR A 195 -12.70 -6.50 -19.66
N ILE A 196 -12.13 -7.03 -20.74
CA ILE A 196 -11.16 -6.29 -21.55
C ILE A 196 -11.89 -5.48 -22.63
N GLY A 197 -11.46 -4.25 -22.88
CA GLY A 197 -11.98 -3.39 -23.94
C GLY A 197 -10.87 -2.72 -24.72
N THR A 198 -11.22 -2.01 -25.80
CA THR A 198 -10.29 -1.07 -26.44
C THR A 198 -10.08 0.11 -25.48
N CYS A 199 -8.84 0.51 -25.24
CA CYS A 199 -8.52 1.71 -24.48
C CYS A 199 -9.09 2.93 -25.19
N THR A 200 -9.82 3.74 -24.44
CA THR A 200 -10.46 4.96 -24.89
C THR A 200 -10.21 6.05 -23.85
N ASN A 201 -10.54 7.28 -24.17
CA ASN A 201 -10.58 8.36 -23.19
C ASN A 201 -11.89 8.36 -22.35
N ASP A 202 -12.64 7.26 -22.32
CA ASP A 202 -13.78 7.08 -21.41
C ASP A 202 -13.26 6.76 -20.01
N PHE A 203 -12.84 7.81 -19.29
CA PHE A 203 -12.26 7.71 -17.96
C PHE A 203 -13.17 6.93 -17.00
N ALA A 204 -14.48 7.15 -17.05
CA ALA A 204 -15.39 6.53 -16.10
C ALA A 204 -15.42 5.00 -16.20
N LYS A 205 -15.21 4.44 -17.40
CA LYS A 205 -15.26 3.00 -17.65
C LYS A 205 -13.92 2.29 -17.52
N GLN A 206 -12.81 3.03 -17.50
CA GLN A 206 -11.46 2.45 -17.68
C GLN A 206 -10.43 2.96 -16.68
N THR A 207 -10.82 3.83 -15.75
CA THR A 207 -9.97 4.22 -14.63
C THR A 207 -10.48 3.68 -13.31
N PHE A 208 -9.51 3.48 -12.42
CA PHE A 208 -9.67 2.99 -11.07
C PHE A 208 -9.09 4.03 -10.12
N THR A 209 -9.61 4.05 -8.90
CA THR A 209 -9.07 4.82 -7.77
C THR A 209 -8.88 3.89 -6.58
N ASP A 210 -7.97 4.23 -5.67
CA ASP A 210 -7.81 3.56 -4.36
C ASP A 210 -7.83 4.62 -3.26
N PRO A 211 -8.99 5.25 -3.01
CA PRO A 211 -9.08 6.44 -2.15
C PRO A 211 -8.75 6.14 -0.68
N THR A 212 -8.87 4.88 -0.27
CA THR A 212 -8.59 4.41 1.08
C THR A 212 -7.17 3.85 1.22
N HIS A 213 -6.43 3.72 0.12
CA HIS A 213 -5.09 3.12 0.07
C HIS A 213 -5.06 1.69 0.63
N THR A 214 -6.17 0.97 0.47
CA THR A 214 -6.30 -0.40 0.97
C THR A 214 -5.96 -1.43 -0.10
N GLY A 215 -5.84 -1.02 -1.37
CA GLY A 215 -5.73 -1.89 -2.54
C GLY A 215 -7.07 -2.14 -3.23
N GLN A 216 -8.11 -1.37 -2.91
CA GLN A 216 -9.37 -1.46 -3.66
C GLN A 216 -9.20 -0.86 -5.05
N MET A 217 -9.62 -1.59 -6.08
CA MET A 217 -9.73 -1.06 -7.44
C MET A 217 -11.15 -0.50 -7.62
N VAL A 218 -11.34 0.78 -7.30
CA VAL A 218 -12.66 1.43 -7.26
C VAL A 218 -13.00 2.13 -8.59
N MET A 219 -14.16 1.81 -9.15
CA MET A 219 -14.80 2.49 -10.27
C MET A 219 -16.10 3.17 -9.80
N TYR A 220 -16.49 4.25 -10.47
CA TYR A 220 -17.76 4.97 -10.20
C TYR A 220 -17.99 5.30 -8.72
N ASP A 221 -16.93 5.76 -8.04
CA ASP A 221 -16.87 6.17 -6.64
C ASP A 221 -17.05 5.07 -5.57
N ASN A 222 -17.81 4.00 -5.84
CA ASN A 222 -18.13 3.00 -4.80
C ASN A 222 -18.34 1.56 -5.32
N LEU A 223 -17.90 1.26 -6.54
CA LEU A 223 -17.93 -0.11 -7.08
C LEU A 223 -16.51 -0.66 -7.19
N CYS A 224 -16.26 -1.80 -6.57
CA CYS A 224 -14.96 -2.43 -6.51
C CYS A 224 -14.90 -3.65 -7.43
N VAL A 225 -13.75 -3.84 -8.09
CA VAL A 225 -13.45 -5.09 -8.80
C VAL A 225 -13.46 -6.23 -7.78
N THR A 226 -14.42 -7.15 -7.94
CA THR A 226 -14.75 -8.18 -6.96
C THR A 226 -14.88 -9.53 -7.65
N PRO A 227 -14.25 -10.60 -7.12
CA PRO A 227 -14.54 -11.96 -7.57
C PRO A 227 -15.98 -12.34 -7.27
N LEU A 228 -16.69 -12.93 -8.23
CA LEU A 228 -18.08 -13.35 -8.06
C LEU A 228 -18.24 -14.22 -6.81
N GLY A 229 -19.10 -13.79 -5.88
CA GLY A 229 -19.33 -14.48 -4.62
C GLY A 229 -18.15 -14.43 -3.63
N ASN A 230 -17.23 -13.46 -3.79
CA ASN A 230 -15.99 -13.34 -3.00
C ASN A 230 -15.10 -14.60 -3.09
N ASN A 231 -15.22 -15.36 -4.19
CA ASN A 231 -14.53 -16.62 -4.40
C ASN A 231 -13.19 -16.39 -5.13
N LEU A 232 -12.08 -16.85 -4.54
CA LEU A 232 -10.74 -16.70 -5.11
C LEU A 232 -10.24 -17.97 -5.83
N ASN A 233 -11.13 -18.92 -6.13
CA ASN A 233 -10.81 -20.12 -6.90
C ASN A 233 -10.67 -19.82 -8.39
N ASP A 234 -9.81 -20.60 -9.06
CA ASP A 234 -9.59 -20.55 -10.50
C ASP A 234 -10.90 -20.59 -11.31
N GLY A 235 -11.02 -19.70 -12.28
CA GLY A 235 -12.17 -19.55 -13.17
C GLY A 235 -13.28 -18.65 -12.63
N THR A 236 -13.17 -18.15 -11.39
CA THR A 236 -14.16 -17.23 -10.82
C THR A 236 -14.17 -15.92 -11.60
N LYS A 237 -15.32 -15.50 -12.14
CA LYS A 237 -15.43 -14.27 -12.94
C LYS A 237 -15.35 -13.02 -12.07
N LEU A 238 -14.72 -11.96 -12.62
CA LEU A 238 -14.65 -10.65 -11.98
C LEU A 238 -15.88 -9.81 -12.36
N ILE A 239 -16.44 -9.14 -11.36
CA ILE A 239 -17.60 -8.25 -11.46
C ILE A 239 -17.35 -6.95 -10.70
N LEU A 240 -18.18 -5.94 -10.94
CA LEU A 240 -18.31 -4.80 -10.03
C LEU A 240 -19.30 -5.11 -8.91
N ALA A 241 -18.90 -4.89 -7.66
CA ALA A 241 -19.78 -4.99 -6.50
C ALA A 241 -19.56 -3.78 -5.57
N PRO A 242 -20.50 -3.44 -4.68
CA PRO A 242 -20.30 -2.37 -3.70
C PRO A 242 -18.99 -2.58 -2.92
N CYS A 243 -18.23 -1.50 -2.76
CA CYS A 243 -16.99 -1.55 -1.99
C CYS A 243 -17.26 -1.79 -0.49
N ASP A 244 -16.51 -2.73 0.08
CA ASP A 244 -16.45 -3.01 1.51
C ASP A 244 -14.98 -3.14 1.92
N ALA A 245 -14.50 -2.17 2.71
CA ALA A 245 -13.11 -2.14 3.16
C ALA A 245 -12.72 -3.35 4.03
N ASN A 246 -13.69 -4.09 4.58
CA ASN A 246 -13.44 -5.32 5.35
C ASN A 246 -13.50 -6.58 4.49
N ASN A 247 -13.89 -6.47 3.21
CA ASN A 247 -13.96 -7.60 2.30
C ASN A 247 -12.58 -7.84 1.67
N ALA A 248 -11.85 -8.79 2.24
CA ALA A 248 -10.50 -9.13 1.81
C ALA A 248 -10.40 -9.64 0.35
N ALA A 249 -11.53 -10.02 -0.29
CA ALA A 249 -11.56 -10.41 -1.71
C ALA A 249 -11.55 -9.21 -2.69
N GLN A 250 -11.78 -7.98 -2.21
CA GLN A 250 -11.76 -6.75 -3.03
C GLN A 250 -10.41 -6.04 -3.03
N ILE A 251 -9.41 -6.66 -2.41
CA ILE A 251 -8.13 -6.03 -2.10
C ILE A 251 -7.06 -6.65 -3.00
N TRP A 252 -6.53 -5.84 -3.92
CA TRP A 252 -5.64 -6.22 -5.00
C TRP A 252 -4.33 -5.43 -4.97
N SER A 253 -3.24 -6.08 -5.40
CA SER A 253 -2.02 -5.35 -5.73
C SER A 253 -2.24 -4.62 -7.05
N HIS A 254 -1.87 -3.36 -7.12
CA HIS A 254 -2.13 -2.51 -8.29
C HIS A 254 -0.80 -1.97 -8.83
N GLN A 255 0.11 -2.91 -9.15
CA GLN A 255 1.42 -2.63 -9.74
C GLN A 255 1.50 -3.23 -11.14
N THR A 256 2.37 -2.65 -11.98
CA THR A 256 2.75 -3.27 -13.25
C THR A 256 3.35 -4.66 -13.01
N GLY A 257 2.98 -5.60 -13.86
CA GLY A 257 3.21 -7.02 -13.70
C GLY A 257 1.93 -7.73 -13.29
N ILE A 258 2.05 -8.60 -12.30
CA ILE A 258 0.95 -9.41 -11.81
C ILE A 258 0.09 -8.60 -10.81
N ILE A 259 -1.22 -8.58 -11.03
CA ILE A 259 -2.23 -8.05 -10.11
C ILE A 259 -2.82 -9.23 -9.34
N ASN A 260 -2.42 -9.39 -8.08
CA ASN A 260 -2.80 -10.51 -7.23
C ASN A 260 -3.60 -10.07 -5.99
N SER A 261 -4.42 -10.98 -5.48
CA SER A 261 -5.20 -10.77 -4.28
C SER A 261 -4.29 -10.67 -3.06
N HIS A 262 -4.56 -9.69 -2.20
CA HIS A 262 -3.88 -9.54 -0.93
C HIS A 262 -4.22 -10.63 0.08
N SER A 263 -5.46 -11.12 0.07
CA SER A 263 -5.91 -12.17 1.00
C SER A 263 -5.51 -13.57 0.57
N PHE A 264 -5.23 -13.77 -0.72
CA PHE A 264 -4.68 -15.01 -1.24
C PHE A 264 -3.72 -14.72 -2.39
N ALA A 265 -2.43 -14.58 -2.07
CA ALA A 265 -1.39 -14.14 -3.02
C ALA A 265 -1.24 -15.02 -4.28
N LYS A 266 -1.83 -16.22 -4.29
CA LYS A 266 -1.88 -17.11 -5.46
C LYS A 266 -3.04 -16.82 -6.40
N ALA A 267 -4.03 -16.01 -6.03
CA ALA A 267 -5.12 -15.62 -6.91
C ALA A 267 -4.78 -14.32 -7.64
N CYS A 268 -4.90 -14.34 -8.97
CA CYS A 268 -4.52 -13.25 -9.85
C CYS A 268 -5.66 -12.82 -10.78
N ILE A 269 -5.69 -11.54 -11.13
CA ILE A 269 -6.52 -11.07 -12.24
C ILE A 269 -5.94 -11.64 -13.54
N ASP A 270 -6.79 -12.37 -14.25
CA ASP A 270 -6.44 -13.18 -15.41
C ASP A 270 -7.36 -12.85 -16.59
N LEU A 271 -6.76 -12.65 -17.75
CA LEU A 271 -7.50 -12.60 -19.00
C LEU A 271 -7.91 -14.03 -19.40
N THR A 272 -9.21 -14.32 -19.31
CA THR A 272 -9.77 -15.64 -19.61
C THR A 272 -9.26 -16.16 -20.95
N ASP A 273 -8.60 -17.32 -20.92
CA ASP A 273 -8.02 -18.02 -22.06
C ASP A 273 -7.03 -17.17 -22.90
N GLY A 274 -6.50 -16.08 -22.34
CA GLY A 274 -5.68 -15.11 -23.07
C GLY A 274 -6.42 -14.37 -24.20
N ASN A 275 -7.76 -14.44 -24.22
CA ASN A 275 -8.56 -13.89 -25.30
C ASN A 275 -8.70 -12.37 -25.17
N MET A 276 -7.96 -11.62 -26.01
CA MET A 276 -7.94 -10.15 -26.03
C MET A 276 -9.14 -9.50 -26.75
N THR A 277 -10.13 -10.29 -27.17
CA THR A 277 -11.33 -9.75 -27.84
C THR A 277 -12.11 -8.85 -26.87
N PRO A 278 -12.41 -7.59 -27.24
CA PRO A 278 -13.21 -6.69 -26.41
C PRO A 278 -14.52 -7.34 -25.97
N GLY A 279 -14.84 -7.21 -24.68
CA GLY A 279 -15.98 -7.84 -24.02
C GLY A 279 -15.66 -9.19 -23.36
N ASN A 280 -14.47 -9.77 -23.58
CA ASN A 280 -14.08 -10.97 -22.85
C ASN A 280 -13.96 -10.68 -21.35
N GLN A 281 -14.66 -11.46 -20.52
CA GLN A 281 -14.70 -11.24 -19.08
C GLN A 281 -13.43 -11.75 -18.42
N LEU A 282 -12.88 -10.95 -17.51
CA LEU A 282 -11.73 -11.33 -16.71
C LEU A 282 -12.14 -12.32 -15.62
N GLN A 283 -11.16 -13.07 -15.13
CA GLN A 283 -11.37 -14.06 -14.08
C GLN A 283 -10.26 -14.02 -13.05
N VAL A 284 -10.47 -14.75 -11.97
CA VAL A 284 -9.43 -15.14 -11.03
C VAL A 284 -8.78 -16.42 -11.54
N TRP A 285 -7.45 -16.47 -11.52
CA TRP A 285 -6.70 -17.68 -11.79
C TRP A 285 -5.43 -17.74 -10.95
N THR A 286 -4.87 -18.93 -10.81
CA THR A 286 -3.60 -19.14 -10.11
C THR A 286 -2.50 -18.32 -10.77
N CYS A 287 -1.80 -17.51 -9.99
CA CYS A 287 -0.70 -16.66 -10.43
C CYS A 287 0.44 -17.52 -11.02
N THR A 288 0.83 -17.20 -12.25
CA THR A 288 1.99 -17.80 -12.94
C THR A 288 3.24 -16.95 -12.69
N SER A 289 4.43 -17.55 -12.55
CA SER A 289 5.65 -16.76 -12.27
C SER A 289 6.13 -15.99 -13.50
N LEU A 290 6.50 -14.72 -13.33
CA LEU A 290 7.08 -13.83 -14.37
C LEU A 290 8.46 -14.27 -14.93
N THR A 291 8.97 -15.45 -14.58
CA THR A 291 10.33 -15.89 -14.92
C THR A 291 10.49 -16.41 -16.36
N SER A 292 9.43 -16.35 -17.17
CA SER A 292 9.39 -16.89 -18.53
C SER A 292 8.89 -15.83 -19.50
N THR A 293 9.72 -15.47 -20.48
CA THR A 293 9.41 -14.48 -21.53
C THR A 293 8.36 -14.95 -22.54
N THR A 294 7.67 -16.08 -22.31
CA THR A 294 6.72 -16.65 -23.26
C THR A 294 5.42 -17.17 -22.65
N ASP A 295 5.21 -17.09 -21.33
CA ASP A 295 4.16 -17.90 -20.68
C ASP A 295 3.27 -17.18 -19.66
N ASN A 296 3.43 -15.88 -19.43
CA ASN A 296 2.55 -15.12 -18.52
C ASN A 296 1.61 -14.17 -19.25
N THR A 297 1.51 -14.26 -20.59
CA THR A 297 1.04 -13.11 -21.36
C THR A 297 -0.29 -12.65 -20.83
N ASN A 298 -1.24 -13.52 -20.45
CA ASN A 298 -2.60 -13.24 -19.98
C ASN A 298 -2.77 -12.78 -18.51
N GLN A 299 -1.68 -12.68 -17.73
CA GLN A 299 -1.66 -12.18 -16.34
C GLN A 299 -0.67 -11.02 -16.14
N ASP A 300 -0.01 -10.59 -17.22
CA ASP A 300 0.84 -9.40 -17.22
C ASP A 300 0.02 -8.15 -17.48
N TRP A 301 0.15 -7.16 -16.61
CA TRP A 301 -0.63 -5.93 -16.66
C TRP A 301 0.28 -4.73 -16.54
N VAL A 302 -0.01 -3.67 -17.29
CA VAL A 302 0.64 -2.37 -17.11
C VAL A 302 -0.31 -1.46 -16.36
N VAL A 303 0.12 -0.98 -15.20
CA VAL A 303 -0.62 0.01 -14.43
C VAL A 303 -0.06 1.38 -14.76
N SER A 304 -0.89 2.26 -15.30
CA SER A 304 -0.51 3.60 -15.73
C SER A 304 -1.36 4.67 -15.05
N ASN A 305 -0.82 5.88 -14.94
CA ASN A 305 -1.51 7.09 -14.48
C ASN A 305 -1.53 8.18 -15.57
N HIS A 306 -1.29 7.77 -16.82
CA HIS A 306 -1.32 8.61 -18.01
C HIS A 306 -1.87 7.79 -19.18
N TRP A 307 -2.50 8.49 -20.13
CA TRP A 307 -2.97 7.94 -21.40
C TRP A 307 -1.97 8.27 -22.51
#